data_AF-A0A7W0S416-F1
#
_entry.id   AF-A0A7W0S416-F1
#
_cell.length_a   1.000
_cell.length_b   1.000
_cell.length_c   1.000
_cell.angle_alpha   90.00
_cell.angle_beta   90.00
_cell.angle_gamma   90.00
#
_symmetry.space_group_name_H-M   'P 1'
#
loop_
_entity.id
_entity.type
_entity.pdbx_description
1 polymer ?
#
loop_
_entity_poly.entity_id
_entity_poly.type
_entity_poly.pdbx_seq_one_letter_code
_entity_poly.pdbx_strand_id
1 'polypeptide(L)' 'MAFRNPFSFLFARSGQEERLATYVIREHERGRSLEEIMSDRYLINRTTDSQRQRLLDRPEVVEALGRDTVASARDSIS' A
#
# COMPACT_ATOMS: atom_id res chain seq x y z
N MET A 1 6.77 9.88 25.81
CA MET A 1 5.70 8.93 26.21
C MET A 1 5.09 8.36 24.92
N ALA A 2 5.46 7.14 24.52
CA ALA A 2 4.93 6.56 23.28
C ALA A 2 3.54 5.96 23.56
N PHE A 3 2.50 6.50 22.90
CA PHE A 3 1.19 5.87 22.86
C PHE A 3 1.32 4.57 22.07
N ARG A 4 1.50 3.45 22.76
CA ARG A 4 1.44 2.11 22.14
C ARG A 4 -0.03 1.75 22.03
N ASN A 5 -0.55 1.75 20.80
CA ASN A 5 -1.96 1.49 20.53
C ASN A 5 -2.38 0.12 21.11
N PRO A 6 -3.29 0.08 22.10
CA PRO A 6 -3.61 -1.15 22.84
C PRO A 6 -4.36 -2.17 21.97
N PHE A 7 -4.72 -1.84 20.74
CA PHE A 7 -5.40 -2.75 19.79
C PHE A 7 -4.49 -3.33 18.71
N SER A 8 -3.16 -3.19 18.83
CA SER A 8 -2.19 -3.71 17.84
C SER A 8 -2.30 -5.22 17.59
N PHE A 9 -2.91 -5.97 18.52
CA PHE A 9 -3.13 -7.41 18.42
C PHE A 9 -4.40 -7.81 17.64
N LEU A 10 -5.40 -6.92 17.49
CA LEU A 10 -6.51 -7.12 16.55
C LEU A 10 -6.05 -6.97 15.09
N PHE A 11 -4.91 -6.32 14.90
CA PHE A 11 -4.10 -6.27 13.68
C PHE A 11 -2.87 -7.17 13.80
N ALA A 12 -2.99 -8.35 14.44
CA ALA A 12 -1.96 -9.38 14.35
C ALA A 12 -1.82 -9.78 12.87
N ARG A 13 -0.97 -9.03 12.17
CA ARG A 13 -0.75 -9.05 10.72
C ARG A 13 -0.55 -10.48 10.27
N SER A 14 -1.37 -10.93 9.32
CA SER A 14 -1.00 -12.14 8.60
C SER A 14 0.24 -11.79 7.77
N GLY A 15 1.26 -12.65 7.78
CA GLY A 15 2.43 -12.46 6.90
C GLY A 15 2.05 -12.39 5.41
N GLN A 16 0.83 -12.79 5.06
CA GLN A 16 0.24 -12.57 3.74
C GLN A 16 -0.03 -11.10 3.45
N GLU A 17 -0.71 -10.37 4.33
CA GLU A 17 -1.02 -8.95 4.10
C GLU A 17 0.26 -8.11 3.99
N GLU A 18 1.28 -8.39 4.80
CA GLU A 18 2.58 -7.70 4.71
C GLU A 18 3.27 -7.94 3.36
N ARG A 19 3.27 -9.18 2.87
CA ARG A 19 3.78 -9.51 1.53
C ARG A 19 3.01 -8.79 0.41
N LEU A 20 1.70 -8.64 0.56
CA LEU A 20 0.88 -7.93 -0.42
C LEU A 20 1.17 -6.42 -0.42
N ALA A 21 1.37 -5.81 0.75
CA ALA A 21 1.77 -4.41 0.83
C ALA A 21 3.16 -4.18 0.20
N THR A 22 4.14 -5.03 0.51
CA THR A 22 5.46 -4.99 -0.13
C THR A 22 5.37 -5.17 -1.64
N TYR A 23 4.51 -6.07 -2.11
CA TYR A 23 4.27 -6.26 -3.54
C TYR A 23 3.74 -4.98 -4.21
N VAL A 24 2.73 -4.33 -3.62
CA VAL A 24 2.16 -3.07 -4.14
C VAL A 24 3.23 -1.98 -4.23
N ILE A 25 3.98 -1.75 -3.14
CA ILE A 25 5.03 -0.74 -3.09
C ILE A 25 6.07 -1.00 -4.18
N ARG A 26 6.54 -2.25 -4.28
CA ARG A 26 7.58 -2.64 -5.23
C ARG A 26 7.13 -2.50 -6.68
N GLU A 27 5.89 -2.84 -7.00
CA GLU A 27 5.37 -2.67 -8.36
C GLU A 27 5.15 -1.19 -8.70
N HIS A 28 4.73 -0.39 -7.72
CA HIS A 28 4.59 1.05 -7.91
C HIS A 28 5.94 1.72 -8.16
N GLU A 29 6.97 1.39 -7.38
CA GLU A 29 8.35 1.88 -7.56
C GLU A 29 8.97 1.50 -8.92
N ARG A 30 8.36 0.54 -9.64
CA ARG A 30 8.74 0.17 -11.01
C ARG A 30 8.03 1.00 -12.08
N GLY A 31 7.21 1.95 -11.69
CA GLY A 31 6.43 2.81 -12.58
C GLY A 31 5.13 2.20 -13.06
N ARG A 32 4.65 1.08 -12.48
CA ARG A 32 3.30 0.59 -12.79
C ARG A 32 2.25 1.47 -12.10
N SER A 33 1.12 1.68 -12.77
CA SER A 33 0.04 2.48 -12.20
C SER A 33 -0.65 1.73 -11.06
N LEU A 34 -1.20 2.46 -10.09
CA LEU A 34 -1.93 1.85 -8.98
C LEU A 34 -3.13 1.02 -9.47
N GLU A 35 -3.84 1.49 -10.50
CA GLU A 35 -4.98 0.79 -11.09
C GLU A 35 -4.58 -0.58 -11.67
N GLU A 36 -3.46 -0.62 -12.41
CA GLU A 36 -2.92 -1.85 -12.96
C GLU A 36 -2.50 -2.84 -11.86
N ILE A 37 -1.89 -2.34 -10.79
CA ILE A 37 -1.46 -3.15 -9.65
C ILE A 37 -2.68 -3.70 -8.92
N MET A 38 -3.70 -2.88 -8.65
CA MET A 38 -4.93 -3.30 -7.96
C MET A 38 -5.76 -4.30 -8.78
N SER A 39 -5.57 -4.31 -10.10
CA SER A 39 -6.20 -5.25 -11.03
C SER A 39 -5.34 -6.49 -11.31
N ASP A 40 -4.16 -6.61 -10.69
CA ASP A 40 -3.25 -7.72 -10.92
C ASP A 40 -3.84 -9.04 -10.38
N ARG A 41 -3.75 -10.10 -11.20
CA ARG A 41 -4.20 -11.45 -10.81
C ARG A 41 -3.54 -11.94 -9.53
N TYR A 42 -2.29 -11.55 -9.26
CA TYR A 42 -1.61 -11.91 -8.02
C TYR A 42 -2.33 -11.38 -6.78
N LEU A 43 -2.81 -10.13 -6.85
CA LEU A 43 -3.52 -9.42 -5.79
C LEU A 43 -4.97 -9.88 -5.67
N ILE A 44 -5.71 -9.94 -6.78
CA ILE A 44 -7.12 -10.35 -6.80
C ILE A 44 -7.29 -11.75 -6.23
N ASN A 45 -6.42 -12.69 -6.59
CA ASN A 45 -6.52 -14.08 -6.11
C ASN A 45 -6.14 -14.24 -4.62
N ARG A 46 -5.62 -13.20 -3.97
CA ARG A 46 -5.11 -13.22 -2.58
C ARG A 46 -5.79 -12.24 -1.65
N THR A 47 -6.74 -11.45 -2.15
CA THR A 47 -7.43 -10.42 -1.39
C THR A 47 -8.91 -10.43 -1.68
N THR A 48 -9.70 -10.29 -0.63
CA THR A 48 -11.07 -9.79 -0.77
C THR A 48 -11.05 -8.29 -1.08
N ASP A 49 -12.17 -7.74 -1.54
CA ASP A 49 -12.26 -6.31 -1.83
C ASP A 49 -12.00 -5.46 -0.57
N SER A 50 -12.52 -5.88 0.60
CA SER A 50 -12.23 -5.20 1.87
C SER A 50 -10.76 -5.32 2.30
N GLN A 51 -10.06 -6.40 1.95
CA GLN A 51 -8.61 -6.51 2.18
C GLN A 51 -7.83 -5.58 1.25
N ARG A 52 -8.28 -5.44 0.00
CA ARG A 52 -7.65 -4.53 -0.97
C ARG A 52 -7.82 -3.07 -0.57
N GLN A 53 -8.99 -2.69 -0.10
CA GLN A 53 -9.21 -1.36 0.48
C GLN A 53 -8.28 -1.12 1.68
N ARG A 54 -8.21 -2.08 2.62
CA ARG A 54 -7.29 -1.98 3.76
C ARG A 54 -5.82 -1.90 3.37
N LEU A 55 -5.39 -2.45 2.23
CA LEU A 55 -4.02 -2.28 1.74
C LEU A 55 -3.73 -0.82 1.40
N LEU A 56 -4.71 -0.08 0.87
CA LEU A 56 -4.58 1.35 0.55
C LEU A 56 -4.56 2.23 1.79
N ASP A 57 -5.11 1.76 2.92
CA ASP A 57 -5.07 2.46 4.20
C ASP A 57 -3.73 2.28 4.95
N ARG A 58 -2.83 1.44 4.44
CA ARG A 58 -1.56 1.14 5.13
C ARG A 58 -0.59 2.31 5.03
N PRO A 59 0.00 2.78 6.15
CA PRO A 59 0.92 3.91 6.15
C PRO A 59 2.07 3.77 5.15
N GLU A 60 2.70 2.60 5.05
CA GLU A 60 3.80 2.34 4.13
C GLU A 60 3.40 2.36 2.65
N VAL A 61 2.15 1.96 2.34
CA VAL A 61 1.62 2.02 0.97
C VAL A 61 1.27 3.47 0.63
N VAL A 62 0.59 4.18 1.53
CA VAL A 62 0.27 5.61 1.37
C VAL A 62 1.53 6.44 1.21
N GLU A 63 2.56 6.19 2.00
CA GLU A 63 3.83 6.92 1.92
C GLU A 63 4.51 6.70 0.56
N ALA A 64 4.57 5.45 0.09
CA ALA A 64 5.17 5.13 -1.20
C ALA A 64 4.43 5.83 -2.36
N LEU A 65 3.09 5.71 -2.41
CA LEU A 65 2.26 6.34 -3.43
C LEU A 65 2.32 7.88 -3.37
N GLY A 66 2.34 8.42 -2.16
CA GLY A 66 2.41 9.85 -1.91
C GLY A 66 3.75 10.46 -2.35
N ARG A 67 4.85 9.73 -2.22
CA ARG A 67 6.19 10.19 -2.65
C ARG A 67 6.21 10.52 -4.15
N ASP A 68 5.71 9.61 -4.97
CA ASP A 68 5.67 9.79 -6.42
C ASP A 68 4.67 10.90 -6.81
N THR A 69 3.51 10.95 -6.15
CA THR A 69 2.52 12.03 -6.35
C THR A 69 3.13 13.41 -6.07
N VAL A 70 3.87 13.54 -4.96
CA VAL A 70 4.55 14.78 -4.58
C VAL A 70 5.69 15.11 -5.55
N ALA A 71 6.45 14.10 -6.00
CA ALA A 71 7.52 14.29 -6.97
C ALA A 71 6.95 14.84 -8.30
N SER A 72 5.91 14.21 -8.85
CA SER A 72 5.25 14.67 -10.08
C SER A 72 4.65 16.07 -9.93
N ALA A 73 4.07 16.39 -8.77
CA ALA A 73 3.55 17.72 -8.51
C ALA A 73 4.65 18.79 -8.48
N ARG A 74 5.84 18.48 -7.96
CA ARG A 74 7.00 19.39 -7.97
C ARG A 74 7.49 19.63 -9.40
N ASP A 75 7.61 18.57 -10.19
CA ASP A 75 8.04 18.66 -11.59
C ASP A 75 7.07 19.49 -12.45
N SER A 76 5.78 19.51 -12.09
CA SER A 76 4.76 20.30 -12.80
C SER A 76 4.80 21.80 -12.48
N ILE A 77 5.46 22.21 -11.39
CA ILE A 77 5.55 23.60 -10.93
C ILE A 77 6.89 24.24 -11.32
N SER A 78 7.93 23.43 -11.55
CA SER A 78 9.25 23.89 -11.99
C SER A 78 9.32 24.14 -13.49
#